data_AF-A0A953SKP8-F1
#
_entry.id   AF-A0A953SKP8-F1
#
_cell.length_a   1.000
_cell.length_b   1.000
_cell.length_c   1.000
_cell.angle_alpha   90.00
_cell.angle_beta   90.00
_cell.angle_gamma   90.00
#
_symmetry.space_group_name_H-M   'P 1'
#
loop_
_entity.id
_entity.type
_entity.pdbx_description
1 polymer ?
#
loop_
_entity_poly.entity_id
_entity_poly.type
_entity_poly.pdbx_seq_one_letter_code
_entity_poly.pdbx_strand_id
1 'polypeptide(L)'
;IADDTRSIVTSGNLTANALYRNAEYGVVIDRRADVRAIQSDFDDYRAAGTPVALDDLMAYSEIAAEVRESIARRNAGNPALSRSLDKALRSAEDRLIRLRLRGGAVHTVFAKTVRYLLVKHGPMRTRQIHERVRALHPDLCDDSIDRVIDGKHYGRKWKHAVRTAQQQLKRTGIAAYADGIWRIVPGAAAESSIDG
;
A
#
# COMPACT_ATOMS: atom_id res chain seq x y z
N ILE A 1 -18.03 -6.52 1.89
CA ILE A 1 -19.23 -6.59 1.01
C ILE A 1 -19.49 -8.06 0.75
N ALA A 2 -20.72 -8.54 1.00
CA ALA A 2 -21.07 -9.93 0.76
C ALA A 2 -21.54 -10.14 -0.70
N ASP A 3 -22.29 -9.17 -1.23
CA ASP A 3 -22.86 -9.16 -2.57
C ASP A 3 -23.22 -7.71 -3.00
N ASP A 4 -23.90 -7.54 -4.14
CA ASP A 4 -24.34 -6.23 -4.65
C ASP A 4 -25.60 -5.68 -3.96
N THR A 5 -26.08 -6.37 -2.92
CA THR A 5 -27.32 -6.05 -2.19
C THR A 5 -27.07 -5.55 -0.78
N ARG A 6 -25.96 -5.93 -0.13
CA ARG A 6 -25.65 -5.54 1.25
C ARG A 6 -24.18 -5.28 1.51
N SER A 7 -23.93 -4.22 2.29
CA SER A 7 -22.64 -3.91 2.88
C SER A 7 -22.75 -3.73 4.40
N ILE A 8 -21.68 -4.07 5.12
CA ILE A 8 -21.54 -3.82 6.55
C ILE A 8 -20.31 -2.95 6.73
N VAL A 9 -20.49 -1.80 7.39
CA VAL A 9 -19.39 -0.94 7.84
C VAL A 9 -19.32 -1.09 9.35
N THR A 10 -18.19 -1.56 9.88
CA THR A 10 -18.03 -1.86 11.31
C THR A 10 -16.70 -1.33 11.85
N SER A 11 -16.69 -1.00 13.14
CA SER A 11 -15.47 -0.70 13.90
C SER A 11 -14.61 -1.95 14.15
N GLY A 12 -15.21 -3.13 14.05
CA GLY A 12 -14.55 -4.39 14.34
C GLY A 12 -13.45 -4.71 13.33
N ASN A 13 -12.25 -4.95 13.81
CA ASN A 13 -11.10 -5.35 12.98
C ASN A 13 -11.14 -6.83 12.53
N LEU A 14 -12.29 -7.51 12.68
CA LEU A 14 -12.55 -8.90 12.30
C LEU A 14 -11.58 -9.93 12.93
N THR A 15 -10.97 -9.60 14.07
CA THR A 15 -10.18 -10.54 14.86
C THR A 15 -11.05 -11.32 15.84
N ALA A 16 -10.53 -12.44 16.37
CA ALA A 16 -11.21 -13.19 17.43
C ALA A 16 -11.58 -12.30 18.64
N ASN A 17 -10.73 -11.33 18.99
CA ASN A 17 -11.04 -10.39 20.08
C ASN A 17 -12.19 -9.44 19.70
N ALA A 18 -12.23 -8.92 18.48
CA ALA A 18 -13.35 -8.09 18.02
C ALA A 18 -14.68 -8.86 17.97
N LEU A 19 -14.64 -10.17 17.66
CA LEU A 19 -15.85 -11.00 17.57
C LEU A 19 -16.39 -11.45 18.94
N TYR A 20 -15.51 -11.70 19.92
CA TYR A 20 -15.91 -12.36 21.17
C TYR A 20 -15.71 -11.52 22.43
N ARG A 21 -14.95 -10.43 22.38
CA ARG A 21 -14.53 -9.71 23.58
C ARG A 21 -14.80 -8.21 23.55
N ASN A 22 -14.77 -7.58 22.38
CA ASN A 22 -14.97 -6.15 22.27
C ASN A 22 -16.43 -5.81 22.02
N ALA A 23 -16.88 -4.67 22.57
CA ALA A 23 -18.11 -4.04 22.14
C ALA A 23 -17.85 -3.31 20.81
N GLU A 24 -18.31 -3.90 19.72
CA GLU A 24 -18.21 -3.33 18.38
C GLU A 24 -19.57 -2.80 17.93
N TYR A 25 -19.57 -1.79 17.08
CA TYR A 25 -20.79 -1.36 16.39
C TYR A 25 -20.58 -1.44 14.88
N GLY A 26 -21.70 -1.54 14.16
CA GLY A 26 -21.68 -1.54 12.71
C GLY A 26 -23.02 -1.09 12.16
N VAL A 27 -22.97 -0.60 10.93
CA VAL A 27 -24.15 -0.17 10.18
C VAL A 27 -24.30 -1.11 8.99
N VAL A 28 -25.51 -1.63 8.83
CA VAL A 28 -25.92 -2.36 7.64
C VAL A 28 -26.42 -1.34 6.62
N ILE A 29 -25.93 -1.46 5.39
CA ILE A 29 -26.32 -0.62 4.26
C ILE A 29 -26.89 -1.56 3.19
N ASP A 30 -28.14 -1.34 2.83
CA ASP A 30 -28.92 -2.17 1.89
C ASP A 30 -29.40 -1.40 0.65
N ARG A 31 -29.24 -0.07 0.64
CA ARG A 31 -29.52 0.75 -0.54
C ARG A 31 -28.51 0.42 -1.64
N ARG A 32 -28.97 -0.22 -2.73
CA ARG A 32 -28.13 -0.66 -3.85
C ARG A 32 -27.16 0.40 -4.39
N ALA A 33 -27.59 1.65 -4.47
CA ALA A 33 -26.72 2.74 -4.92
C ALA A 33 -25.53 2.98 -3.97
N ASP A 34 -25.72 2.89 -2.64
CA ASP A 34 -24.63 2.98 -1.66
C ASP A 34 -23.76 1.73 -1.68
N VAL A 35 -24.35 0.54 -1.78
CA VAL A 35 -23.59 -0.72 -1.85
C VAL A 35 -22.65 -0.69 -3.05
N ARG A 36 -23.13 -0.25 -4.22
CA ARG A 36 -22.30 -0.07 -5.42
C ARG A 36 -21.22 0.99 -5.25
N ALA A 37 -21.53 2.12 -4.59
CA ALA A 37 -20.52 3.14 -4.30
C ALA A 37 -19.41 2.61 -3.39
N ILE A 38 -19.77 1.86 -2.34
CA ILE A 38 -18.78 1.21 -1.46
C ILE A 38 -17.97 0.18 -2.24
N GLN A 39 -18.60 -0.60 -3.13
CA GLN A 39 -17.89 -1.58 -3.95
C GLN A 39 -16.91 -0.92 -4.91
N SER A 40 -17.32 0.17 -5.58
CA SER A 40 -16.43 0.98 -6.41
C SER A 40 -15.24 1.51 -5.59
N ASP A 41 -15.47 1.97 -4.36
CA ASP A 41 -14.41 2.43 -3.46
C ASP A 41 -13.42 1.30 -3.11
N PHE A 42 -13.91 0.09 -2.89
CA PHE A 42 -13.07 -1.09 -2.68
C PHE A 42 -12.26 -1.45 -3.92
N ASP A 43 -12.87 -1.42 -5.11
CA ASP A 43 -12.21 -1.74 -6.36
C ASP A 43 -11.13 -0.72 -6.71
N ASP A 44 -11.40 0.57 -6.50
CA ASP A 44 -10.42 1.65 -6.65
C ASP A 44 -9.24 1.46 -5.70
N TYR A 45 -9.51 1.12 -4.44
CA TYR A 45 -8.47 0.83 -3.46
C TYR A 45 -7.68 -0.43 -3.84
N ARG A 46 -8.35 -1.49 -4.29
CA ARG A 46 -7.73 -2.73 -4.77
C ARG A 46 -6.79 -2.48 -5.94
N ALA A 47 -7.18 -1.61 -6.88
CA ALA A 47 -6.36 -1.24 -8.03
C ALA A 47 -5.05 -0.52 -7.65
N ALA A 48 -5.00 0.12 -6.47
CA ALA A 48 -3.77 0.69 -5.92
C ALA A 48 -2.83 -0.37 -5.32
N GLY A 49 -3.33 -1.58 -5.03
CA GLY A 49 -2.57 -2.71 -4.51
C GLY A 49 -1.84 -3.52 -5.59
N THR A 50 -1.07 -4.51 -5.13
CA THR A 50 -0.46 -5.54 -5.98
C THR A 50 -1.12 -6.88 -5.64
N PRO A 51 -1.65 -7.63 -6.62
CA PRO A 51 -2.16 -8.98 -6.35
C PRO A 51 -1.01 -9.87 -5.85
N VAL A 52 -1.27 -10.70 -4.85
CA VAL A 52 -0.29 -11.64 -4.29
C VAL A 52 -0.78 -13.05 -4.59
N ALA A 53 0.08 -13.90 -5.14
CA ALA A 53 -0.28 -15.29 -5.42
C ALA A 53 -0.41 -16.08 -4.11
N LEU A 54 -1.17 -17.18 -4.15
CA LEU A 54 -1.34 -18.02 -2.96
C LEU A 54 0.00 -18.60 -2.49
N ASP A 55 0.84 -19.07 -3.41
CA ASP A 55 2.16 -19.62 -3.08
C ASP A 55 3.06 -18.60 -2.38
N ASP A 56 3.01 -17.34 -2.81
CA ASP A 56 3.72 -16.23 -2.20
C ASP A 56 3.22 -15.96 -0.76
N LEU A 57 1.90 -16.02 -0.55
CA LEU A 57 1.30 -15.89 0.78
C LEU A 57 1.67 -17.05 1.70
N MET A 58 1.72 -18.27 1.16
CA MET A 58 2.14 -19.46 1.92
C MET A 58 3.60 -19.35 2.35
N ALA A 59 4.50 -18.99 1.42
CA ALA A 59 5.91 -18.77 1.74
C ALA A 59 6.10 -17.67 2.80
N TYR A 60 5.29 -16.60 2.75
CA TYR A 60 5.33 -15.57 3.77
C TYR A 60 4.79 -16.05 5.14
N SER A 61 3.76 -16.90 5.14
CA SER A 61 3.20 -17.52 6.36
C SER A 61 4.23 -18.39 7.08
N GLU A 62 5.04 -19.14 6.34
CA GLU A 62 6.15 -19.96 6.87
C GLU A 62 7.18 -19.08 7.58
N ILE A 63 7.64 -18.00 6.93
CA ILE A 63 8.57 -17.03 7.53
C ILE A 63 7.97 -16.40 8.80
N ALA A 64 6.67 -16.05 8.78
CA ALA A 64 6.00 -15.49 9.94
C ALA A 64 5.94 -16.51 11.10
N ALA A 65 5.80 -17.80 10.80
CA ALA A 65 5.87 -18.87 11.80
C ALA A 65 7.27 -18.98 12.42
N GLU A 66 8.33 -18.94 11.61
CA GLU A 66 9.73 -18.94 12.08
C GLU A 66 10.03 -17.74 12.98
N VAL A 67 9.53 -16.55 12.62
CA VAL A 67 9.67 -15.33 13.43
C VAL A 67 8.94 -15.49 14.77
N ARG A 68 7.69 -15.98 14.77
CA ARG A 68 6.93 -16.22 16.00
C ARG A 68 7.63 -17.22 16.92
N GLU A 69 8.18 -18.29 16.35
CA GLU A 69 8.93 -19.28 17.11
C GLU A 69 10.22 -18.69 17.69
N SER A 70 10.93 -17.87 16.92
CA SER A 70 12.12 -17.15 17.38
C SER A 70 11.82 -16.17 18.52
N ILE A 71 10.65 -15.50 18.47
CA ILE A 71 10.15 -14.64 19.56
C ILE A 71 9.80 -15.48 20.78
N ALA A 72 9.10 -16.61 20.62
CA ALA A 72 8.71 -17.49 21.72
C ALA A 72 9.91 -18.10 22.45
N ARG A 73 10.99 -18.39 21.71
CA ARG A 73 12.26 -18.89 22.27
C ARG A 73 13.12 -17.78 22.90
N ARG A 74 12.71 -16.51 22.82
CA ARG A 74 13.46 -15.38 23.37
C ARG A 74 13.28 -15.32 24.88
N ASN A 75 14.20 -15.96 25.61
CA ASN A 75 14.39 -15.66 27.03
C ASN A 75 15.06 -14.28 27.16
N ALA A 76 14.55 -13.45 28.07
CA ALA A 76 15.09 -12.12 28.33
C ALA A 76 16.60 -12.24 28.68
N GLY A 77 17.48 -11.69 27.84
CA GLY A 77 18.90 -11.55 28.16
C GLY A 77 19.92 -12.20 27.21
N ASN A 78 19.53 -12.84 26.09
CA ASN A 78 20.51 -13.40 25.14
C ASN A 78 20.68 -12.50 23.87
N PRO A 79 21.82 -11.79 23.71
CA PRO A 79 22.07 -10.91 22.56
C PRO A 79 22.19 -11.63 21.22
N ALA A 80 22.51 -12.94 21.21
CA ALA A 80 22.57 -13.73 19.98
C ALA A 80 21.17 -14.02 19.43
N LEU A 81 20.20 -14.28 20.31
CA LEU A 81 18.78 -14.45 19.95
C LEU A 81 18.16 -13.15 19.44
N SER A 82 18.55 -11.99 19.99
CA SER A 82 18.11 -10.69 19.48
C SER A 82 18.58 -10.43 18.05
N ARG A 83 19.86 -10.73 17.75
CA ARG A 83 20.40 -10.58 16.38
C ARG A 83 19.75 -11.55 15.39
N SER A 84 19.46 -12.78 15.82
CA SER A 84 18.75 -13.76 14.99
C SER A 84 17.33 -13.29 14.67
N LEU A 85 16.63 -12.73 15.66
CA LEU A 85 15.29 -12.17 15.47
C LEU A 85 15.30 -10.97 14.52
N ASP A 86 16.22 -10.03 14.71
CA ASP A 86 16.34 -8.86 13.81
C ASP A 86 16.64 -9.28 12.38
N LYS A 87 17.47 -10.31 12.18
CA LYS A 87 17.76 -10.88 10.87
C LYS A 87 16.52 -11.52 10.24
N ALA A 88 15.74 -12.27 11.02
CA ALA A 88 14.50 -12.90 10.54
C ALA A 88 13.45 -11.84 10.16
N LEU A 89 13.29 -10.78 10.96
CA LEU A 89 12.39 -9.67 10.67
C LEU A 89 12.80 -8.91 9.40
N ARG A 90 14.08 -8.57 9.23
CA ARG A 90 14.58 -7.93 8.01
C ARG A 90 14.38 -8.81 6.78
N SER A 91 14.62 -10.11 6.90
CA SER A 91 14.39 -11.06 5.80
C SER A 91 12.91 -11.12 5.42
N ALA A 92 12.00 -11.06 6.40
CA ALA A 92 10.56 -11.02 6.17
C ALA A 92 10.13 -9.71 5.48
N GLU A 93 10.66 -8.56 5.94
CA GLU A 93 10.42 -7.25 5.33
C GLU A 93 10.92 -7.20 3.87
N ASP A 94 12.15 -7.64 3.61
CA ASP A 94 12.71 -7.70 2.27
C ASP A 94 11.88 -8.59 1.33
N ARG A 95 11.41 -9.74 1.83
CA ARG A 95 10.55 -10.65 1.06
C ARG A 95 9.20 -9.99 0.76
N LEU A 96 8.59 -9.32 1.73
CA LEU A 96 7.32 -8.60 1.55
C LEU A 96 7.45 -7.48 0.52
N ILE A 97 8.54 -6.71 0.56
CA ILE A 97 8.83 -5.69 -0.45
C ILE A 97 8.97 -6.34 -1.84
N ARG A 98 9.74 -7.43 -1.96
CA ARG A 98 9.89 -8.14 -3.24
C ARG A 98 8.57 -8.67 -3.79
N LEU A 99 7.71 -9.24 -2.94
CA LEU A 99 6.37 -9.70 -3.29
C LEU A 99 5.50 -8.55 -3.79
N ARG A 100 5.48 -7.43 -3.06
CA ARG A 100 4.72 -6.23 -3.42
C ARG A 100 5.16 -5.60 -4.73
N LEU A 101 6.45 -5.72 -5.05
CA LEU A 101 7.03 -5.24 -6.30
C LEU A 101 6.91 -6.24 -7.46
N ARG A 102 6.71 -7.54 -7.19
CA ARG A 102 6.79 -8.64 -8.19
C ARG A 102 8.06 -8.54 -9.07
N GLY A 103 9.18 -8.14 -8.46
CA GLY A 103 10.44 -7.87 -9.19
C GLY A 103 10.45 -6.59 -10.04
N GLY A 104 9.34 -5.86 -10.12
CA GLY A 104 9.22 -4.57 -10.79
C GLY A 104 9.81 -3.40 -9.98
N ALA A 105 9.85 -2.24 -10.60
CA ALA A 105 10.40 -1.05 -9.95
C ALA A 105 9.38 -0.38 -9.02
N VAL A 106 9.86 0.13 -7.88
CA VAL A 106 9.05 0.83 -6.84
C VAL A 106 8.17 1.95 -7.41
N HIS A 107 8.68 2.69 -8.41
CA HIS A 107 7.92 3.77 -9.04
C HIS A 107 6.65 3.28 -9.75
N THR A 108 6.55 2.00 -10.11
CA THR A 108 5.33 1.41 -10.71
C THR A 108 4.20 1.33 -9.69
N VAL A 109 4.51 0.88 -8.47
CA VAL A 109 3.55 0.88 -7.35
C VAL A 109 3.16 2.31 -7.00
N PHE A 110 4.13 3.22 -6.95
CA PHE A 110 3.85 4.64 -6.72
C PHE A 110 3.03 5.28 -7.85
N ALA A 111 3.18 4.89 -9.13
CA ALA A 111 2.38 5.42 -10.21
C ALA A 111 0.89 5.06 -10.05
N LYS A 112 0.59 3.78 -9.74
CA LYS A 112 -0.76 3.34 -9.40
C LYS A 112 -1.32 4.10 -8.20
N THR A 113 -0.51 4.26 -7.16
CA THR A 113 -0.90 4.96 -5.94
C THR A 113 -1.17 6.44 -6.19
N VAL A 114 -0.29 7.14 -6.91
CA VAL A 114 -0.47 8.56 -7.24
C VAL A 114 -1.73 8.75 -8.08
N ARG A 115 -1.98 7.89 -9.08
CA ARG A 115 -3.22 7.92 -9.86
C ARG A 115 -4.43 7.77 -8.95
N TYR A 116 -4.46 6.73 -8.11
CA TYR A 116 -5.53 6.50 -7.14
C TYR A 116 -5.79 7.74 -6.26
N LEU A 117 -4.73 8.33 -5.69
CA LEU A 117 -4.84 9.51 -4.84
C LEU A 117 -5.45 10.71 -5.58
N LEU A 118 -5.04 10.95 -6.82
CA LEU A 118 -5.56 12.07 -7.63
C LEU A 118 -7.02 11.85 -8.07
N VAL A 119 -7.41 10.59 -8.34
CA VAL A 119 -8.81 10.24 -8.64
C VAL A 119 -9.68 10.42 -7.39
N LYS A 120 -9.24 9.87 -6.26
CA LYS A 120 -10.04 9.80 -5.03
C LYS A 120 -10.12 11.14 -4.28
N HIS A 121 -9.05 11.92 -4.26
CA HIS A 121 -8.95 13.15 -3.47
C HIS A 121 -8.86 14.42 -4.32
N GLY A 122 -8.87 14.30 -5.65
CA GLY A 122 -8.76 15.42 -6.56
C GLY A 122 -7.34 15.99 -6.67
N PRO A 123 -7.20 17.22 -7.23
CA PRO A 123 -5.90 17.82 -7.49
C PRO A 123 -5.07 18.09 -6.23
N MET A 124 -3.76 17.81 -6.26
CA MET A 124 -2.88 17.89 -5.08
C MET A 124 -1.48 18.39 -5.40
N ARG A 125 -0.83 19.01 -4.42
CA ARG A 125 0.60 19.34 -4.47
C ARG A 125 1.45 18.09 -4.22
N THR A 126 2.67 18.07 -4.75
CA THR A 126 3.64 16.96 -4.52
C THR A 126 3.85 16.63 -3.05
N ARG A 127 3.85 17.63 -2.15
CA ARG A 127 3.98 17.39 -0.70
C ARG A 127 2.83 16.55 -0.13
N GLN A 128 1.60 16.86 -0.50
CA GLN A 128 0.40 16.13 -0.06
C GLN A 128 0.42 14.70 -0.60
N ILE A 129 0.89 14.53 -1.84
CA ILE A 129 1.07 13.20 -2.45
C ILE A 129 2.11 12.40 -1.66
N HIS A 130 3.26 12.97 -1.31
CA HIS A 130 4.27 12.28 -0.51
C HIS A 130 3.74 11.81 0.85
N GLU A 131 2.99 12.66 1.57
CA GLU A 131 2.40 12.33 2.86
C GLU A 131 1.42 11.15 2.76
N ARG A 132 0.54 11.18 1.74
CA ARG A 132 -0.45 10.13 1.52
C ARG A 132 0.17 8.82 1.00
N VAL A 133 1.16 8.91 0.12
CA VAL A 133 1.92 7.73 -0.33
C VAL A 133 2.61 7.07 0.86
N ARG A 134 3.24 7.84 1.75
CA ARG A 134 3.86 7.31 2.98
C ARG A 134 2.85 6.66 3.92
N ALA A 135 1.66 7.22 4.04
CA ALA A 135 0.59 6.62 4.84
C ALA A 135 0.09 5.28 4.28
N LEU A 136 0.05 5.13 2.95
CA LEU A 136 -0.40 3.90 2.29
C LEU A 136 0.70 2.84 2.13
N HIS A 137 1.96 3.26 2.04
CA HIS A 137 3.12 2.40 1.78
C HIS A 137 4.29 2.72 2.73
N PRO A 138 4.10 2.62 4.06
CA PRO A 138 5.16 2.93 5.02
C PRO A 138 6.40 2.04 4.81
N ASP A 139 6.20 0.80 4.38
CA ASP A 139 7.22 -0.18 4.02
C ASP A 139 8.06 0.21 2.80
N LEU A 140 7.52 1.00 1.87
CA LEU A 140 8.26 1.50 0.68
C LEU A 140 8.85 2.90 0.88
N CYS A 141 8.57 3.54 2.01
CA CYS A 141 8.92 4.93 2.32
C CYS A 141 9.97 5.03 3.43
N ASP A 142 11.07 4.29 3.28
CA ASP A 142 12.18 4.31 4.23
C ASP A 142 12.95 5.65 4.18
N ASP A 143 12.83 6.43 5.25
CA ASP A 143 13.54 7.70 5.41
C ASP A 143 15.02 7.53 5.77
N SER A 144 15.50 6.32 6.08
CA SER A 144 16.94 6.06 6.29
C SER A 144 17.72 5.98 4.97
N ILE A 145 17.04 5.69 3.86
CA ILE A 145 17.67 5.49 2.56
C ILE A 145 17.69 6.80 1.77
N ASP A 146 18.88 7.40 1.67
CA ASP A 146 19.12 8.56 0.83
C ASP A 146 19.53 8.18 -0.60
N ARG A 147 19.17 9.01 -1.58
CA ARG A 147 19.62 8.83 -2.96
C ARG A 147 20.98 9.50 -3.14
N VAL A 148 22.02 8.68 -3.27
CA VAL A 148 23.38 9.14 -3.51
C VAL A 148 23.78 8.85 -4.96
N ILE A 149 24.32 9.85 -5.67
CA ILE A 149 24.92 9.72 -7.00
C ILE A 149 26.26 10.45 -6.97
N ASP A 150 27.34 9.79 -7.37
CA ASP A 150 28.71 10.33 -7.36
C ASP A 150 29.09 10.96 -6.01
N GLY A 151 28.69 10.30 -4.91
CA GLY A 151 28.92 10.78 -3.54
C GLY A 151 28.06 11.96 -3.09
N LYS A 152 27.17 12.50 -3.94
CA LYS A 152 26.28 13.61 -3.62
C LYS A 152 24.88 13.13 -3.22
N HIS A 153 24.33 13.76 -2.20
CA HIS A 153 23.01 13.48 -1.64
C HIS A 153 21.90 14.24 -2.39
N TYR A 154 20.89 13.53 -2.90
CA TYR A 154 19.76 14.09 -3.67
C TYR A 154 18.41 13.93 -2.95
N GLY A 155 18.45 13.67 -1.65
CA GLY A 155 17.29 13.44 -0.80
C GLY A 155 16.75 12.01 -0.90
N ARG A 156 15.68 11.73 -0.13
CA ARG A 156 15.20 10.36 0.09
C ARG A 156 14.88 9.62 -1.21
N LYS A 157 15.34 8.38 -1.31
CA LYS A 157 15.18 7.54 -2.50
C LYS A 157 13.71 7.34 -2.88
N TRP A 158 12.84 7.13 -1.88
CA TRP A 158 11.42 6.93 -2.12
C TRP A 158 10.73 8.19 -2.67
N LYS A 159 11.08 9.39 -2.17
CA LYS A 159 10.54 10.67 -2.68
C LYS A 159 10.96 10.87 -4.14
N HIS A 160 12.16 10.45 -4.51
CA HIS A 160 12.58 10.47 -5.91
C HIS A 160 11.74 9.49 -6.75
N ALA A 161 11.52 8.26 -6.29
CA ALA A 161 10.67 7.30 -6.99
C ALA A 161 9.22 7.80 -7.17
N VAL A 162 8.65 8.51 -6.19
CA VAL A 162 7.33 9.16 -6.34
C VAL A 162 7.36 10.24 -7.41
N ARG A 163 8.41 11.07 -7.46
CA ARG A 163 8.56 12.07 -8.53
C ARG A 163 8.71 11.41 -9.90
N THR A 164 9.45 10.30 -10.01
CA THR A 164 9.55 9.52 -11.24
C THR A 164 8.18 9.00 -11.68
N ALA A 165 7.41 8.45 -10.75
CA ALA A 165 6.04 8.00 -11.01
C ALA A 165 5.14 9.14 -11.51
N GLN A 166 5.20 10.32 -10.88
CA GLN A 166 4.49 11.52 -11.33
C GLN A 166 4.88 11.93 -12.76
N GLN A 167 6.19 11.93 -13.09
CA GLN A 167 6.65 12.24 -14.44
C GLN A 167 6.20 11.19 -15.47
N GLN A 168 6.18 9.92 -15.10
CA GLN A 168 5.66 8.85 -15.96
C GLN A 168 4.17 9.08 -16.27
N LEU A 169 3.35 9.37 -15.26
CA LEU A 169 1.93 9.68 -15.43
C LEU A 169 1.71 10.93 -16.28
N LYS A 170 2.59 11.93 -16.16
CA LYS A 170 2.59 13.11 -17.02
C LYS A 170 2.87 12.77 -18.47
N ARG A 171 3.95 12.03 -18.72
CA ARG A 171 4.40 11.65 -20.06
C ARG A 171 3.38 10.76 -20.78
N THR A 172 2.65 9.94 -20.05
CA THR A 172 1.61 9.04 -20.58
C THR A 172 0.23 9.71 -20.72
N GLY A 173 0.11 11.01 -20.41
CA GLY A 173 -1.14 11.73 -20.54
C GLY A 173 -2.19 11.40 -19.47
N ILE A 174 -1.84 10.63 -18.44
CA ILE A 174 -2.77 10.25 -17.36
C ILE A 174 -2.94 11.40 -16.36
N ALA A 175 -1.86 12.13 -16.08
CA ALA A 175 -1.86 13.26 -15.16
C ALA A 175 -1.26 14.52 -15.79
N ALA A 176 -1.68 15.69 -15.33
CA ALA A 176 -1.11 16.97 -15.70
C ALA A 176 -0.57 17.68 -14.45
N TYR A 177 0.46 18.50 -14.65
CA TYR A 177 1.03 19.35 -13.61
C TYR A 177 1.01 20.80 -14.09
N ALA A 178 0.23 21.63 -13.39
CA ALA A 178 0.09 23.06 -13.64
C ALA A 178 -0.05 23.79 -12.29
N ASP A 179 0.56 24.97 -12.16
CA ASP A 179 0.48 25.83 -10.98
C ASP A 179 0.86 25.15 -9.66
N GLY A 180 1.83 24.23 -9.71
CA GLY A 180 2.25 23.50 -8.51
C GLY A 180 1.34 22.33 -8.12
N ILE A 181 0.33 22.00 -8.94
CA ILE A 181 -0.73 21.06 -8.62
C ILE A 181 -0.80 19.96 -9.69
N TRP A 182 -0.80 18.71 -9.23
CA TRP A 182 -1.07 17.52 -10.02
C TRP A 182 -2.57 17.27 -10.11
N ARG A 183 -3.07 16.92 -11.30
CA ARG A 183 -4.48 16.55 -11.55
C ARG A 183 -4.56 15.42 -12.56
N ILE A 184 -5.63 14.62 -12.53
CA ILE A 184 -5.93 13.66 -13.60
C ILE A 184 -6.33 14.42 -14.86
N VAL A 185 -5.88 13.95 -16.02
CA VAL A 185 -6.35 14.48 -17.32
C VAL A 185 -7.76 13.95 -17.58
N PRO A 186 -8.73 14.80 -17.95
CA PRO A 186 -10.07 14.36 -18.31
C PRO A 186 -10.02 13.27 -19.41
N GLY A 187 -10.69 12.13 -19.20
CA GLY A 187 -10.67 10.98 -20.11
C GLY A 187 -9.80 9.80 -19.63
N ALA A 188 -8.64 10.06 -19.01
CA ALA A 188 -7.74 9.01 -18.50
C ALA A 188 -8.27 8.28 -17.24
N ALA A 189 -9.34 8.80 -16.64
CA ALA A 189 -10.03 8.15 -15.52
C ALA A 189 -10.89 6.95 -15.99
N ALA A 190 -11.38 6.97 -17.24
CA ALA A 190 -12.37 6.01 -17.75
C ALA A 190 -11.77 4.72 -18.33
N GLU A 191 -10.50 4.72 -18.74
CA GLU A 191 -9.91 3.62 -19.53
C GLU A 191 -9.33 2.45 -18.69
N SER A 192 -9.45 2.46 -17.36
CA SER A 192 -8.82 1.42 -16.50
C SER A 192 -9.72 0.24 -16.12
N SER A 193 -10.90 0.12 -16.71
CA SER A 193 -11.80 -1.03 -16.50
C SER A 193 -11.62 -2.14 -17.53
N ILE A 194 -10.64 -2.02 -18.43
CA ILE A 194 -10.36 -2.98 -19.50
C ILE A 194 -8.87 -3.31 -19.46
N ASP A 195 -8.50 -4.26 -18.61
CA ASP A 195 -7.48 -5.27 -18.91
C ASP A 195 -7.63 -6.38 -17.85
N GLY A 196 -7.80 -7.59 -18.36
CA GLY A 196 -8.31 -8.79 -17.64
C GLY A 196 -7.36 -9.45 -16.67
#